data_AF-A0A7V9UP59-F1
#
_entry.id   AF-A0A7V9UP59-F1
#
_cell.length_a   1.000
_cell.length_b   1.000
_cell.length_c   1.000
_cell.angle_alpha   90.00
_cell.angle_beta   90.00
_cell.angle_gamma   90.00
#
_symmetry.space_group_name_H-M   'P 1'
#
loop_
_entity.id
_entity.type
_entity.pdbx_description
1 polymer ?
#
loop_
_entity_poly.entity_id
_entity_poly.type
_entity_poly.pdbx_seq_one_letter_code
_entity_poly.pdbx_strand_id
1 'polypeptide(L)'
;MIEYGLNTGPGYNHIKFIPLSQILVKHSTYTNITRLKIRLLRERLLEAKCYGQDCGLTDWHGKPISLQLDHINGDSLDHRIENLRLLCPNCHSQTDTFAGKNKRN
;
A
#
# COMPACT_ATOMS: atom_id res chain seq x y z
N MET A 1 -11.25 -19.33 -18.04
CA MET A 1 -11.54 -19.43 -16.60
C MET A 1 -10.56 -20.44 -16.04
N ILE A 2 -9.47 -20.01 -15.40
CA ILE A 2 -8.45 -20.93 -14.90
C ILE A 2 -8.82 -21.30 -13.47
N GLU A 3 -9.24 -22.54 -13.27
CA GLU A 3 -9.43 -23.16 -11.96
C GLU A 3 -8.06 -23.36 -11.31
N TYR A 4 -7.81 -22.67 -10.19
CA TYR A 4 -6.62 -22.92 -9.38
C TYR A 4 -6.87 -24.15 -8.50
N GLY A 5 -6.51 -25.33 -9.02
CA GLY A 5 -6.41 -26.55 -8.24
C GLY A 5 -5.31 -26.44 -7.17
N LEU A 6 -5.68 -26.58 -5.90
CA LEU A 6 -4.74 -26.59 -4.77
C LEU A 6 -4.30 -28.04 -4.49
N ASN A 7 -3.04 -28.36 -4.81
CA ASN A 7 -2.37 -29.56 -4.30
C ASN A 7 -1.88 -29.28 -2.86
N THR A 8 -2.54 -29.85 -1.86
CA THR A 8 -2.25 -29.60 -0.43
C THR A 8 -1.51 -30.78 0.21
N GLY A 9 -0.19 -30.66 0.37
CA GLY A 9 0.61 -31.53 1.24
C GLY A 9 0.58 -31.10 2.71
N PRO A 10 0.91 -31.99 3.66
CA PRO A 10 0.78 -31.75 5.09
C PRO A 10 1.94 -30.87 5.59
N GLY A 11 1.71 -29.56 5.71
CA GLY A 11 2.70 -28.64 6.28
C GLY A 11 2.64 -27.20 5.79
N TYR A 12 1.80 -26.89 4.80
CA TYR A 12 1.64 -25.51 4.34
C TYR A 12 0.65 -24.77 5.23
N ASN A 13 1.14 -23.77 5.98
CA ASN A 13 0.27 -22.74 6.54
C ASN A 13 -0.50 -22.12 5.37
N HIS A 14 -1.79 -22.42 5.26
CA HIS A 14 -2.67 -21.78 4.27
C HIS A 14 -2.64 -20.28 4.54
N ILE A 15 -1.83 -19.55 3.77
CA ILE A 15 -1.86 -18.10 3.80
C ILE A 15 -3.27 -17.72 3.36
N LYS A 16 -4.11 -17.35 4.33
CA LYS A 16 -5.51 -17.00 4.09
C LYS A 16 -5.52 -15.83 3.10
N PHE A 17 -6.00 -16.09 1.90
CA PHE A 17 -6.19 -15.06 0.90
C PHE A 17 -7.39 -14.20 1.33
N ILE A 18 -7.15 -12.92 1.56
CA ILE A 18 -8.21 -11.95 1.89
C ILE A 18 -8.48 -11.11 0.63
N PRO A 19 -9.72 -11.10 0.09
CA PRO A 19 -10.07 -10.29 -1.08
C PRO A 19 -9.83 -8.79 -0.85
N LEU A 20 -9.49 -8.05 -1.91
CA LEU A 20 -9.29 -6.59 -1.80
C LEU A 20 -10.55 -5.86 -1.34
N SER A 21 -11.75 -6.35 -1.71
CA SER A 21 -13.02 -5.79 -1.23
C SER A 21 -13.19 -5.85 0.29
N GLN A 22 -12.51 -6.75 0.99
CA GLN A 22 -12.51 -6.81 2.46
C GLN A 22 -11.39 -5.99 3.09
N ILE A 23 -10.39 -5.58 2.31
CA ILE A 23 -9.24 -4.79 2.78
C ILE A 23 -9.44 -3.31 2.51
N LEU A 24 -9.97 -2.94 1.35
CA LEU A 24 -10.11 -1.55 0.88
C LEU A 24 -11.36 -0.90 1.47
N VAL A 25 -11.45 -0.92 2.80
CA VAL A 25 -12.56 -0.43 3.60
C VAL A 25 -12.04 0.38 4.77
N LYS A 26 -12.92 1.17 5.39
CA LYS A 26 -12.62 1.81 6.67
C LYS A 26 -12.62 0.77 7.79
N HIS A 27 -11.79 0.97 8.82
CA HIS A 27 -11.58 0.04 9.93
C HIS A 27 -11.08 -1.34 9.51
N SER A 28 -10.29 -1.39 8.43
CA SER A 28 -9.66 -2.63 7.98
C SER A 28 -8.71 -3.17 9.04
N THR A 29 -8.76 -4.48 9.30
CA THR A 29 -7.83 -5.18 10.21
C THR A 29 -6.55 -5.61 9.50
N TYR A 30 -6.41 -5.32 8.20
CA TYR A 30 -5.23 -5.66 7.43
C TYR A 30 -4.05 -4.75 7.81
N THR A 31 -3.02 -5.29 8.45
CA THR A 31 -1.91 -4.47 8.97
C THR A 31 -0.67 -4.46 8.07
N ASN A 32 -0.56 -5.39 7.12
CA ASN A 32 0.65 -5.52 6.30
C ASN A 32 0.63 -4.56 5.10
N ILE A 33 0.98 -3.31 5.36
CA ILE A 33 1.00 -2.21 4.38
C ILE A 33 1.91 -2.52 3.18
N THR A 34 3.07 -3.16 3.40
CA THR A 34 3.97 -3.56 2.30
C THR A 34 3.30 -4.54 1.34
N ARG A 35 2.60 -5.55 1.86
CA ARG A 35 1.82 -6.49 1.02
C ARG A 35 0.64 -5.82 0.36
N LEU A 36 -0.03 -4.88 1.04
CA LEU A 36 -1.11 -4.10 0.42
C LEU A 36 -0.59 -3.31 -0.77
N LYS A 37 0.51 -2.56 -0.62
CA LYS A 37 1.18 -1.83 -1.70
C LYS A 37 1.45 -2.72 -2.91
N ILE A 38 2.07 -3.89 -2.69
CA ILE A 38 2.39 -4.84 -3.77
C ILE A 38 1.12 -5.29 -4.49
N ARG A 39 0.04 -5.60 -3.74
CA ARG A 39 -1.24 -5.99 -4.33
C ARG A 39 -1.88 -4.87 -5.13
N LEU A 40 -1.88 -3.64 -4.62
CA LEU A 40 -2.44 -2.48 -5.32
C LEU A 40 -1.74 -2.23 -6.66
N LEU A 41 -0.41 -2.36 -6.70
CA LEU A 41 0.38 -2.26 -7.93
C LEU A 41 0.07 -3.41 -8.90
N ARG A 42 0.01 -4.65 -8.39
CA ARG A 42 -0.27 -5.84 -9.22
C ARG A 42 -1.65 -5.80 -9.86
N GLU A 43 -2.66 -5.38 -9.11
CA GLU A 43 -4.04 -5.24 -9.59
C GLU A 43 -4.28 -3.91 -10.34
N ARG A 44 -3.22 -3.09 -10.57
CA ARG A 44 -3.26 -1.81 -11.29
C ARG A 44 -4.25 -0.79 -10.70
N LEU A 45 -4.49 -0.86 -9.39
CA LEU A 45 -5.28 0.14 -8.67
C LEU A 45 -4.46 1.40 -8.38
N LEU A 46 -3.13 1.28 -8.35
CA LEU A 46 -2.18 2.38 -8.31
C LEU A 46 -1.07 2.12 -9.32
N GLU A 47 -0.52 3.18 -9.88
CA GLU A 47 0.69 3.13 -10.71
C GLU A 47 1.94 3.27 -9.83
N ALA A 48 3.07 2.70 -10.27
CA ALA A 48 4.35 2.79 -9.56
C ALA A 48 5.04 4.15 -9.75
N LYS A 49 4.35 5.24 -9.36
CA LYS A 49 4.83 6.62 -9.38
C LYS A 49 4.51 7.36 -8.09
N CYS A 50 5.24 8.43 -7.81
CA CYS A 50 4.91 9.33 -6.72
C CYS A 50 3.66 10.17 -7.05
N TYR A 51 2.68 10.17 -6.16
CA TYR A 51 1.46 11.00 -6.20
C TYR A 51 1.59 12.27 -5.35
N GLY A 52 2.81 12.60 -4.89
CA GLY A 52 3.08 13.89 -4.28
C GLY A 52 2.87 15.01 -5.29
N GLN A 53 2.38 16.16 -4.82
CA GLN A 53 2.17 17.34 -5.65
C GLN A 53 3.44 17.69 -6.43
N ASP A 54 3.29 17.87 -7.74
CA ASP A 54 4.37 18.22 -8.68
C ASP A 54 5.58 17.28 -8.70
N CYS A 55 5.45 16.03 -8.23
CA CYS A 55 6.56 15.08 -8.13
C CYS A 55 6.59 14.06 -9.28
N GLY A 56 5.65 13.11 -9.32
CA GLY A 56 5.57 12.10 -10.39
C GLY A 56 6.74 11.12 -10.50
N LEU A 57 7.75 11.17 -9.62
CA LEU A 57 8.95 10.34 -9.71
C LEU A 57 8.65 8.84 -9.80
N THR A 58 9.29 8.18 -10.76
CA THR A 58 9.28 6.73 -10.97
C THR A 58 10.64 6.09 -10.71
N ASP A 59 11.71 6.86 -10.87
CA ASP A 59 13.09 6.42 -10.70
C ASP A 59 13.95 7.49 -10.01
N TRP A 60 15.11 7.05 -9.53
CA TRP A 60 16.14 7.88 -8.92
C TRP A 60 17.51 7.29 -9.25
N HIS A 61 18.40 8.09 -9.86
CA HIS A 61 19.69 7.63 -10.41
C HIS A 61 19.57 6.39 -11.32
N GLY A 62 18.57 6.38 -12.20
CA GLY A 62 18.37 5.29 -13.18
C GLY A 62 17.90 3.97 -12.57
N LYS A 63 17.45 3.97 -11.31
CA LYS A 63 16.86 2.80 -10.63
C LYS A 63 15.45 3.13 -10.15
N PRO A 64 14.52 2.15 -10.14
CA PRO A 64 13.17 2.38 -9.61
C PRO A 64 13.21 2.96 -8.19
N ILE A 65 12.48 4.04 -7.97
CA ILE A 65 12.45 4.69 -6.66
C ILE A 65 11.59 3.86 -5.69
N SER A 66 12.02 3.78 -4.43
CA SER A 66 11.19 3.15 -3.40
C SER A 66 10.03 4.08 -3.05
N LEU A 67 8.80 3.60 -3.27
CA LEU A 67 7.58 4.31 -2.92
C LEU A 67 6.95 3.74 -1.64
N GLN A 68 6.46 4.60 -0.77
CA GLN A 68 5.74 4.29 0.45
C GLN A 68 4.23 4.44 0.23
N LEU A 69 3.43 3.52 0.79
CA LEU A 69 1.98 3.66 0.80
C LEU A 69 1.61 4.60 1.95
N ASP A 70 0.93 5.68 1.63
CA ASP A 70 0.51 6.74 2.53
C ASP A 70 -1.02 6.83 2.58
N HIS A 71 -1.54 7.21 3.75
CA HIS A 71 -2.96 7.48 3.96
C HIS A 71 -3.16 9.00 3.94
N ILE A 72 -3.94 9.50 2.98
CA ILE A 72 -4.11 10.95 2.75
C ILE A 72 -4.62 11.65 4.01
N ASN A 73 -5.57 11.03 4.71
CA ASN A 73 -6.14 11.56 5.96
C ASN A 73 -5.31 11.25 7.22
N GLY A 74 -4.22 10.49 7.10
CA GLY A 74 -3.40 10.06 8.23
C GLY A 74 -3.98 8.95 9.11
N ASP A 75 -5.16 8.42 8.81
CA ASP A 75 -5.78 7.31 9.53
C ASP A 75 -5.31 5.96 8.97
N SER A 76 -4.48 5.23 9.73
CA SER A 76 -3.94 3.94 9.31
C SER A 76 -4.97 2.80 9.26
N LEU A 77 -6.22 3.05 9.64
CA LEU A 77 -7.32 2.08 9.53
C LEU A 77 -8.24 2.34 8.34
N ASP A 78 -8.04 3.43 7.60
CA ASP A 78 -8.86 3.80 6.45
C ASP A 78 -8.20 3.42 5.12
N HIS A 79 -8.38 2.15 4.73
CA HIS A 79 -7.75 1.56 3.54
C HIS A 79 -8.53 1.76 2.24
N ARG A 80 -9.57 2.61 2.24
CA ARG A 80 -10.33 2.88 1.01
C ARG A 80 -9.40 3.42 -0.08
N ILE A 81 -9.59 2.97 -1.32
CA ILE A 81 -8.64 3.25 -2.40
C ILE A 81 -8.43 4.74 -2.64
N GLU A 82 -9.49 5.55 -2.49
CA GLU A 82 -9.45 7.00 -2.61
C GLU A 82 -8.65 7.70 -1.51
N ASN A 83 -8.38 7.02 -0.39
CA ASN A 83 -7.58 7.54 0.72
C ASN A 83 -6.10 7.09 0.64
N LEU A 84 -5.74 6.23 -0.31
CA LEU A 84 -4.41 5.68 -0.45
C LEU A 84 -3.64 6.37 -1.57
N ARG A 85 -2.36 6.65 -1.34
CA ARG A 85 -1.44 7.14 -2.37
C ARG A 85 -0.03 6.59 -2.20
N LEU A 86 0.75 6.60 -3.27
CA LEU A 86 2.19 6.29 -3.18
C LEU A 86 3.00 7.57 -3.13
N LEU A 87 3.93 7.67 -2.17
CA LEU A 87 4.85 8.80 -2.05
C LEU A 87 6.31 8.33 -2.12
N CYS A 88 7.17 9.13 -2.75
CA CYS A 88 8.61 8.96 -2.64
C CYS A 88 9.11 9.42 -1.26
N PRO A 89 10.35 9.09 -0.85
CA PRO A 89 10.86 9.43 0.48
C PRO A 89 10.86 10.95 0.75
N ASN A 90 11.09 11.76 -0.29
CA ASN A 90 11.15 13.22 -0.18
C ASN A 90 9.76 13.86 -0.06
N CYS A 91 8.74 13.34 -0.73
CA CYS A 91 7.37 13.82 -0.56
C CYS A 91 6.78 13.32 0.75
N HIS A 92 7.05 12.07 1.12
CA HIS A 92 6.53 11.48 2.35
C HIS A 92 7.07 12.19 3.60
N SER A 93 8.34 12.65 3.60
CA SER A 93 8.94 13.40 4.71
C SER A 93 8.25 14.74 5.04
N GLN A 94 7.51 15.28 4.07
CA GLN A 94 6.79 16.55 4.15
C GLN A 94 5.33 16.38 4.61
N THR A 95 4.86 15.15 4.82
CA THR A 95 3.51 14.91 5.37
C THR A 95 3.47 15.25 6.87
N ASP A 96 2.31 15.69 7.35
CA ASP A 96 2.07 15.99 8.77
C ASP A 96 2.15 14.74 9.65
N THR A 97 1.97 13.56 9.06
CA THR A 97 2.03 12.25 9.73
C THR A 97 3.42 11.61 9.68
N PHE A 98 4.38 12.21 8.98
CA PHE A 98 5.71 11.63 8.81
C PHE A 98 6.38 11.33 10.14
N ALA A 99 6.90 10.10 10.29
CA ALA A 99 7.61 9.65 11.48
C ALA A 99 6.85 9.89 12.81
N GLY A 100 5.51 9.94 12.77
CA GLY A 100 4.69 10.19 13.95
C GLY A 100 4.68 11.65 14.42
N LYS A 101 5.05 12.61 13.57
CA LYS A 101 4.92 14.06 13.84
C LYS A 101 3.52 14.48 14.31
N ASN A 102 2.48 13.74 13.92
CA ASN A 102 1.10 13.97 14.33
C ASN A 102 0.76 13.46 15.75
N LYS A 103 1.66 12.75 16.42
CA LYS A 103 1.49 12.38 17.84
C LYS A 103 1.78 13.60 18.69
N ARG A 104 0.74 14.35 19.04
CA ARG A 104 0.81 15.33 20.14
C ARG A 104 0.98 14.55 21.44
N ASN A 105 2.02 14.90 22.22
CA ASN A 105 2.20 14.44 23.60
C ASN A 105 1.05 14.94 24.49
#